data_AF-A0A8H4J7A0-F1
#
_entry.id   AF-A0A8H4J7A0-F1
#
_cell.length_a   1.000
_cell.length_b   1.000
_cell.length_c   1.000
_cell.angle_alpha   90.00
_cell.angle_beta   90.00
_cell.angle_gamma   90.00
#
_symmetry.space_group_name_H-M   'P 1'
#
loop_
_entity.id
_entity.type
_entity.pdbx_description
1 polymer ?
#
loop_
_entity_poly.entity_id
_entity_poly.type
_entity_poly.pdbx_seq_one_letter_code
_entity_poly.pdbx_strand_id
1 'polypeptide(L)'
;MPAYIGRVFFSKPVALPFLRWRMLRHGYLHSPITWREVKNDNFPGVWLTFDEETKPDIVVFYCHGGGFSMGSSFFYMEFLLAWVSLLKESGYKNPALFALEYTLVPDAVYPTQLQQAFAGYEHVLSVVEDPSRVCVGGDSAGGTLILSLLLHLADHPRHRGKLPGLATMISPWVTIVSPNDRNTRSDYLNADSLHLYGRQYVGNKISEEDPIVSPGKCKDPVRWARASPSQDESSEPRHTPESNVACEEVPDEVVVDVVNYIREANVDGLQAFLHGPFWHLNINWHIDLSPSSNERQRLQDVVGRSLLSAAAFCSSAEVIKLMLHEHADVDVKDIQTDYTPLMVAIKQNRYEIVKLLLEHDASKALLDSDGHHALHVAAMFAKDVRIMQLLTCSQTVLLDAPAVLEGPDYAMKEGDNDFDYRFDVICLLMQYFPNDMRGAPQWQRKALHRYLPITPRFTEYNENGFFDAALKQHSGLLTSSVTIFRRAAQAVSIKIFLDSETALGPPERDHNGILEALTLQRAQSLPGVPIPRDFVIDVLSLLGSQERGMARQSPDKTTPDAFRTTFSQQYTKI
;
A
#
# COMPACT_ATOMS: atom_id res chain seq x y z
N MET A 1 13.30 15.28 0.49
CA MET A 1 14.76 15.42 0.68
C MET A 1 15.27 16.54 -0.22
N PRO A 2 16.08 17.50 0.27
CA PRO A 2 16.67 18.53 -0.58
C PRO A 2 17.50 17.95 -1.73
N ALA A 3 17.42 18.52 -2.93
CA ALA A 3 18.10 18.00 -4.12
C ALA A 3 19.62 17.85 -3.95
N TYR A 4 20.29 18.79 -3.28
CA TYR A 4 21.73 18.71 -3.03
C TYR A 4 22.12 17.49 -2.17
N ILE A 5 21.24 17.07 -1.25
CA ILE A 5 21.45 15.85 -0.45
C ILE A 5 21.25 14.63 -1.34
N GLY A 6 20.14 14.59 -2.10
CA GLY A 6 19.85 13.50 -3.02
C GLY A 6 20.95 13.29 -4.05
N ARG A 7 21.52 14.37 -4.58
CA ARG A 7 22.63 14.33 -5.53
C ARG A 7 23.88 13.65 -4.97
N VAL A 8 24.16 13.80 -3.67
CA VAL A 8 25.26 13.07 -3.01
C VAL A 8 24.89 11.60 -2.86
N PHE A 9 23.71 11.28 -2.32
CA PHE A 9 23.30 9.90 -2.07
C PHE A 9 23.18 9.05 -3.34
N PHE A 10 22.73 9.64 -4.43
CA PHE A 10 22.57 8.95 -5.71
C PHE A 10 23.85 8.99 -6.56
N SER A 11 24.92 9.64 -6.09
CA SER A 11 26.17 9.72 -6.86
C SER A 11 26.90 8.38 -6.93
N LYS A 12 27.71 8.20 -7.98
CA LYS A 12 28.59 7.05 -8.17
C LYS A 12 29.44 6.69 -6.92
N PRO A 13 30.15 7.63 -6.25
CA PRO A 13 30.96 7.31 -5.08
C PRO A 13 30.16 6.68 -3.93
N VAL A 14 28.85 6.94 -3.85
CA VAL A 14 27.97 6.35 -2.83
C VAL A 14 27.33 5.07 -3.34
N ALA A 15 26.69 5.09 -4.52
CA ALA A 15 25.92 3.97 -5.04
C ALA A 15 26.77 2.71 -5.33
N LEU A 16 27.94 2.89 -5.94
CA LEU A 16 28.75 1.76 -6.42
C LEU A 16 29.31 0.89 -5.29
N PRO A 17 29.81 1.42 -4.16
CA PRO A 17 30.14 0.61 -2.99
C PRO A 17 28.98 -0.25 -2.47
N PHE A 18 27.76 0.28 -2.39
CA PHE A 18 26.59 -0.49 -1.95
C PHE A 18 26.24 -1.62 -2.92
N LEU A 19 26.34 -1.36 -4.24
CA LEU A 19 26.18 -2.40 -5.24
C LEU A 19 27.22 -3.53 -5.07
N ARG A 20 28.50 -3.16 -4.98
CA ARG A 20 29.60 -4.14 -4.80
C ARG A 20 29.43 -4.96 -3.53
N TRP A 21 29.04 -4.31 -2.42
CA TRP A 21 28.76 -5.02 -1.17
C TRP A 21 27.62 -6.04 -1.32
N ARG A 22 26.53 -5.67 -2.01
CA ARG A 22 25.43 -6.61 -2.27
C ARG A 22 25.84 -7.75 -3.18
N MET A 23 26.53 -7.46 -4.28
CA MET A 23 27.11 -8.48 -5.17
C MET A 23 27.93 -9.50 -4.37
N LEU A 24 28.83 -9.04 -3.50
CA LEU A 24 29.64 -9.91 -2.64
C LEU A 24 28.79 -10.76 -1.69
N ARG A 25 27.76 -10.18 -1.06
CA ARG A 25 26.82 -10.95 -0.20
C ARG A 25 26.08 -12.05 -0.96
N HIS A 26 25.89 -11.89 -2.26
CA HIS A 26 25.24 -12.87 -3.14
C HIS A 26 26.25 -13.74 -3.90
N GLY A 27 27.53 -13.74 -3.51
CA GLY A 27 28.57 -14.61 -4.09
C GLY A 27 29.18 -14.12 -5.41
N TYR A 28 28.85 -12.91 -5.85
CA TYR A 28 29.43 -12.30 -7.05
C TYR A 28 30.68 -11.51 -6.70
N LEU A 29 31.85 -12.07 -7.01
CA LEU A 29 33.13 -11.36 -6.90
C LEU A 29 33.30 -10.30 -8.00
N HIS A 30 32.75 -10.58 -9.18
CA HIS A 30 32.72 -9.71 -10.35
C HIS A 30 31.32 -9.76 -10.96
N SER A 31 30.92 -8.68 -11.64
CA SER A 31 29.64 -8.64 -12.36
C SER A 31 29.71 -9.55 -13.59
N PRO A 32 28.72 -10.44 -13.81
CA PRO A 32 28.62 -11.21 -15.05
C PRO A 32 28.39 -10.32 -16.28
N ILE A 33 27.72 -9.19 -16.08
CA ILE A 33 27.55 -8.15 -17.10
C ILE A 33 28.64 -7.11 -16.89
N THR A 34 29.46 -6.91 -17.92
CA THR A 34 30.49 -5.87 -17.92
C THR A 34 29.83 -4.50 -18.05
N TRP A 35 30.38 -3.49 -17.37
CA TRP A 35 29.99 -2.11 -17.61
C TRP A 35 31.21 -1.20 -17.77
N ARG A 36 31.11 -0.26 -18.71
CA ARG A 36 32.20 0.65 -19.07
C ARG A 36 31.71 2.08 -19.18
N GLU A 37 32.41 2.97 -18.52
CA GLU A 37 32.13 4.40 -18.55
C GLU A 37 32.61 5.04 -19.85
N VAL A 38 31.74 5.85 -20.45
CA VAL A 38 32.07 6.73 -21.56
C VAL A 38 32.29 8.12 -20.99
N LYS A 39 33.55 8.56 -21.00
CA LYS A 39 33.97 9.90 -20.57
C LYS A 39 34.00 10.83 -21.78
N ASN A 40 32.82 11.22 -22.26
CA ASN A 40 32.65 12.20 -23.32
C ASN A 40 31.86 13.38 -22.78
N ASP A 41 32.37 14.60 -22.91
CA ASP A 41 31.71 15.80 -22.36
C ASP A 41 30.32 16.06 -22.98
N ASN A 42 30.11 15.61 -24.22
CA ASN A 42 28.84 15.79 -24.93
C ASN A 42 27.80 14.72 -24.61
N PHE A 43 28.18 13.55 -24.09
CA PHE A 43 27.26 12.45 -23.76
C PHE A 43 27.94 11.49 -22.78
N PRO A 44 28.24 11.91 -21.55
CA PRO A 44 28.78 11.00 -20.57
C PRO A 44 27.75 9.90 -20.29
N GLY A 45 28.21 8.67 -20.04
CA GLY A 45 27.30 7.56 -19.83
C GLY A 45 28.01 6.25 -19.51
N VAL A 46 27.23 5.18 -19.43
CA VAL A 46 27.71 3.84 -19.10
C VAL A 46 27.15 2.82 -20.07
N TRP A 47 28.03 2.04 -20.70
CA TRP A 47 27.66 0.84 -21.44
C TRP A 47 27.55 -0.35 -20.50
N LEU A 48 26.56 -1.21 -20.71
CA LEU A 48 26.38 -2.50 -20.04
C LEU A 48 26.20 -3.58 -21.10
N THR A 49 26.99 -4.65 -21.07
CA THR A 49 26.89 -5.77 -22.01
C THR A 49 27.54 -7.05 -21.46
N PHE A 50 27.16 -8.21 -21.99
CA PHE A 50 27.81 -9.48 -21.67
C PHE A 50 29.13 -9.65 -22.43
N ASP A 51 29.24 -9.09 -23.64
CA ASP A 51 30.40 -9.23 -24.50
C ASP A 51 30.71 -7.88 -25.19
N GLU A 52 31.83 -7.27 -24.82
CA GLU A 52 32.28 -5.98 -25.37
C GLU A 52 32.90 -6.12 -26.77
N GLU A 53 33.29 -7.32 -27.19
CA GLU A 53 33.95 -7.57 -28.48
C GLU A 53 32.95 -7.78 -29.61
N THR A 54 31.74 -8.24 -29.28
CA THR A 54 30.68 -8.51 -30.25
C THR A 54 29.70 -7.34 -30.35
N LYS A 55 29.35 -6.94 -31.58
CA LYS A 55 28.33 -5.90 -31.82
C LYS A 55 27.00 -6.29 -31.16
N PRO A 56 26.35 -5.39 -30.41
CA PRO A 56 25.11 -5.71 -29.73
C PRO A 56 23.98 -5.96 -30.71
N ASP A 57 23.09 -6.90 -30.39
CA ASP A 57 21.99 -7.26 -31.25
C ASP A 57 20.68 -6.50 -30.98
N ILE A 58 20.60 -5.87 -29.82
CA ILE A 58 19.62 -4.86 -29.44
C ILE A 58 20.30 -3.90 -28.44
N VAL A 59 19.98 -2.61 -28.49
CA VAL A 59 20.45 -1.64 -27.50
C VAL A 59 19.30 -0.89 -26.86
N VAL A 60 19.30 -0.85 -25.52
CA VAL A 60 18.46 0.07 -24.75
C VAL A 60 19.24 1.36 -24.49
N PHE A 61 18.77 2.50 -25.00
CA PHE A 61 19.27 3.82 -24.66
C PHE A 61 18.42 4.40 -23.52
N TYR A 62 19.00 4.53 -22.33
CA TYR A 62 18.24 4.86 -21.12
C TYR A 62 18.64 6.22 -20.51
N CYS A 63 17.65 7.04 -20.16
CA CYS A 63 17.80 8.26 -19.39
C CYS A 63 17.16 8.09 -18.00
N HIS A 64 17.93 8.26 -16.93
CA HIS A 64 17.44 8.08 -15.56
C HIS A 64 16.55 9.23 -15.07
N GLY A 65 15.66 8.94 -14.12
CA GLY A 65 14.87 9.94 -13.39
C GLY A 65 15.65 10.73 -12.33
N GLY A 66 14.92 11.46 -11.48
CA GLY A 66 15.50 12.31 -10.42
C GLY A 66 15.26 13.82 -10.59
N GLY A 67 14.20 14.21 -11.31
CA GLY A 67 13.76 15.60 -11.40
C GLY A 67 14.82 16.54 -11.99
N PHE A 68 15.67 16.03 -12.89
CA PHE A 68 16.82 16.74 -13.49
C PHE A 68 17.88 17.26 -12.52
N SER A 69 17.68 17.13 -11.21
CA SER A 69 18.50 17.78 -10.17
C SER A 69 19.29 16.76 -9.34
N MET A 70 18.94 15.49 -9.46
CA MET A 70 19.55 14.35 -8.77
C MET A 70 19.39 13.11 -9.65
N GLY A 71 20.01 12.00 -9.23
CA GLY A 71 20.04 10.76 -10.00
C GLY A 71 21.39 10.51 -10.65
N SER A 72 21.61 9.27 -11.05
CA SER A 72 22.81 8.79 -11.72
C SER A 72 22.54 7.39 -12.26
N SER A 73 23.05 7.06 -13.44
CA SER A 73 23.13 5.71 -13.99
C SER A 73 23.75 4.71 -13.00
N PHE A 74 24.67 5.14 -12.13
CA PHE A 74 25.25 4.26 -11.11
C PHE A 74 24.29 3.93 -9.96
N PHE A 75 23.39 4.85 -9.61
CA PHE A 75 22.30 4.55 -8.67
C PHE A 75 21.28 3.59 -9.31
N TYR A 76 21.03 3.73 -10.61
CA TYR A 76 20.16 2.85 -11.38
C TYR A 76 20.81 1.52 -11.77
N MET A 77 22.07 1.28 -11.42
CA MET A 77 22.88 0.19 -12.01
C MET A 77 22.22 -1.19 -11.93
N GLU A 78 21.60 -1.55 -10.81
CA GLU A 78 20.91 -2.85 -10.71
C GLU A 78 19.68 -2.96 -11.59
N PHE A 79 18.89 -1.89 -11.65
CA PHE A 79 17.76 -1.81 -12.55
C PHE A 79 18.25 -1.98 -14.00
N LEU A 80 19.32 -1.29 -14.38
CA LEU A 80 19.91 -1.39 -15.72
C LEU A 80 20.48 -2.79 -16.02
N LEU A 81 21.14 -3.41 -15.04
CA LEU A 81 21.63 -4.79 -15.14
C LEU A 81 20.47 -5.79 -15.34
N ALA A 82 19.35 -5.59 -14.62
CA ALA A 82 18.17 -6.42 -14.77
C ALA A 82 17.60 -6.36 -16.19
N TRP A 83 17.55 -5.17 -16.82
CA TRP A 83 17.13 -5.05 -18.22
C TRP A 83 18.00 -5.89 -19.17
N VAL A 84 19.32 -5.78 -19.06
CA VAL A 84 20.25 -6.53 -19.93
C VAL A 84 20.13 -8.04 -19.69
N SER A 85 19.97 -8.48 -18.43
CA SER A 85 19.70 -9.88 -18.10
C SER A 85 18.39 -10.38 -18.70
N LEU A 86 17.29 -9.66 -18.52
CA LEU A 86 15.96 -10.05 -19.02
C LEU A 86 15.94 -10.15 -20.54
N LEU A 87 16.62 -9.24 -21.25
CA LEU A 87 16.77 -9.33 -22.71
C LEU A 87 17.57 -10.58 -23.11
N LYS A 88 18.65 -10.89 -22.39
CA LYS A 88 19.46 -12.10 -22.66
C LYS A 88 18.63 -13.37 -22.46
N GLU A 89 17.85 -13.43 -21.38
CA GLU A 89 16.94 -14.54 -21.07
C GLU A 89 15.82 -14.67 -22.10
N SER A 90 15.38 -13.55 -22.69
CA SER A 90 14.37 -13.51 -23.76
C SER A 90 14.89 -13.98 -25.12
N GLY A 91 16.19 -14.30 -25.24
CA GLY A 91 16.78 -14.89 -26.44
C GLY A 91 17.65 -13.96 -27.30
N TYR A 92 17.86 -12.70 -26.89
CA TYR A 92 18.83 -11.83 -27.55
C TYR A 92 20.26 -12.35 -27.32
N LYS A 93 21.07 -12.40 -28.36
CA LYS A 93 22.42 -12.99 -28.35
C LYS A 93 23.42 -12.13 -27.60
N ASN A 94 23.42 -10.82 -27.80
CA ASN A 94 24.30 -9.88 -27.09
C ASN A 94 23.57 -8.56 -26.84
N PRO A 95 22.53 -8.53 -25.98
CA PRO A 95 21.85 -7.30 -25.67
C PRO A 95 22.80 -6.35 -24.94
N ALA A 96 22.67 -5.06 -25.19
CA ALA A 96 23.39 -4.05 -24.46
C ALA A 96 22.47 -2.91 -24.02
N LEU A 97 22.97 -2.12 -23.07
CA LEU A 97 22.31 -0.91 -22.60
C LEU A 97 23.33 0.22 -22.54
N PHE A 98 22.94 1.39 -23.01
CA PHE A 98 23.67 2.63 -22.78
C PHE A 98 22.83 3.55 -21.90
N ALA A 99 23.30 3.79 -20.67
CA ALA A 99 22.66 4.70 -19.73
C ALA A 99 23.36 6.06 -19.73
N LEU A 100 22.62 7.09 -20.12
CA LEU A 100 23.11 8.46 -20.20
C LEU A 100 23.26 9.08 -18.80
N GLU A 101 24.42 9.65 -18.51
CA GLU A 101 24.74 10.44 -17.31
C GLU A 101 24.58 11.94 -17.59
N TYR A 102 23.37 12.37 -17.97
CA TYR A 102 23.15 13.76 -18.36
C TYR A 102 23.44 14.75 -17.22
N THR A 103 23.89 15.95 -17.57
CA THR A 103 24.26 16.97 -16.59
C THR A 103 23.04 17.47 -15.83
N LEU A 104 23.13 17.46 -14.50
CA LEU A 104 22.04 17.85 -13.62
C LEU A 104 22.00 19.36 -13.39
N VAL A 105 20.83 19.85 -13.00
CA VAL A 105 20.64 21.16 -12.38
C VAL A 105 21.38 21.19 -11.02
N PRO A 106 21.99 22.32 -10.63
CA PRO A 106 22.03 23.61 -11.34
C PRO A 106 23.23 23.76 -12.29
N ASP A 107 24.05 22.74 -12.46
CA ASP A 107 25.28 22.81 -13.26
C ASP A 107 24.98 23.10 -14.74
N ALA A 108 23.88 22.54 -15.24
CA ALA A 108 23.30 22.91 -16.52
C ALA A 108 21.77 22.92 -16.48
N VAL A 109 21.18 23.70 -17.37
CA VAL A 109 19.73 23.78 -17.63
C VAL A 109 19.47 23.48 -19.10
N TYR A 110 18.20 23.33 -19.48
CA TYR A 110 17.81 23.18 -20.88
C TYR A 110 18.49 24.25 -21.78
N PRO A 111 19.01 23.89 -22.99
CA PRO A 111 18.84 22.62 -23.70
C PRO A 111 19.95 21.57 -23.48
N THR A 112 20.87 21.76 -22.54
CA THR A 112 22.06 20.91 -22.41
C THR A 112 21.71 19.42 -22.28
N GLN A 113 20.75 19.07 -21.43
CA GLN A 113 20.35 17.67 -21.21
C GLN A 113 19.76 17.03 -22.46
N LEU A 114 18.94 17.77 -23.22
CA LEU A 114 18.38 17.29 -24.49
C LEU A 114 19.47 17.11 -25.54
N GLN A 115 20.44 18.03 -25.61
CA GLN A 115 21.59 17.91 -26.51
C GLN A 115 22.47 16.71 -26.16
N GLN A 116 22.67 16.44 -24.87
CA GLN A 116 23.39 15.25 -24.41
C GLN A 116 22.62 13.97 -24.71
N ALA A 117 21.29 13.98 -24.57
CA ALA A 117 20.45 12.84 -24.94
C ALA A 117 20.51 12.57 -26.45
N PHE A 118 20.45 13.62 -27.27
CA PHE A 118 20.60 13.53 -28.72
C PHE A 118 21.97 12.99 -29.12
N ALA A 119 23.06 13.54 -28.58
CA ALA A 119 24.41 13.08 -28.87
C ALA A 119 24.66 11.65 -28.38
N GLY A 120 24.10 11.25 -27.24
CA GLY A 120 24.13 9.88 -26.74
C GLY A 120 23.37 8.91 -27.64
N TYR A 121 22.22 9.31 -28.16
CA TYR A 121 21.46 8.53 -29.13
C TYR A 121 22.23 8.39 -30.46
N GLU A 122 22.83 9.45 -30.99
CA GLU A 122 23.71 9.39 -32.17
C GLU A 122 24.89 8.43 -31.93
N HIS A 123 25.47 8.45 -30.73
CA HIS A 123 26.52 7.50 -30.35
C HIS A 123 26.02 6.05 -30.39
N VAL A 124 24.84 5.76 -29.80
CA VAL A 124 24.24 4.42 -29.87
C VAL A 124 23.96 4.01 -31.31
N LEU A 125 23.40 4.89 -32.14
CA LEU A 125 23.19 4.63 -33.56
C LEU A 125 24.49 4.34 -34.30
N SER A 126 25.60 4.99 -33.94
CA SER A 126 26.91 4.70 -34.55
C SER A 126 27.44 3.30 -34.22
N VAL A 127 26.99 2.72 -33.09
CA VAL A 127 27.38 1.37 -32.65
C VAL A 127 26.47 0.31 -33.25
N VAL A 128 25.15 0.54 -33.31
CA VAL A 128 24.18 -0.46 -33.79
C VAL A 128 23.96 -0.37 -35.30
N GLU A 129 24.16 0.80 -35.89
CA GLU A 129 23.95 1.20 -37.30
C GLU A 129 22.49 1.10 -37.79
N ASP A 130 21.68 0.26 -37.16
CA ASP A 130 20.28 0.02 -37.47
C ASP A 130 19.37 0.62 -36.35
N PRO A 131 18.64 1.71 -36.62
CA PRO A 131 17.75 2.36 -35.66
C PRO A 131 16.63 1.45 -35.12
N SER A 132 16.16 0.48 -35.91
CA SER A 132 15.08 -0.44 -35.51
C SER A 132 15.47 -1.33 -34.33
N ARG A 133 16.78 -1.48 -34.10
CA ARG A 133 17.37 -2.28 -33.01
C ARG A 133 17.70 -1.44 -31.77
N VAL A 134 17.25 -0.19 -31.75
CA VAL A 134 17.39 0.68 -30.58
C VAL A 134 16.03 0.85 -29.92
N CYS A 135 15.99 0.53 -28.62
CA CYS A 135 14.88 0.87 -27.74
C CYS A 135 15.32 2.09 -26.91
N VAL A 136 14.55 3.18 -26.93
CA VAL A 136 14.81 4.33 -26.04
C VAL A 136 13.93 4.22 -24.81
N GLY A 137 14.45 4.58 -23.63
CA GLY A 137 13.65 4.51 -22.41
C GLY A 137 14.09 5.46 -21.32
N GLY A 138 13.17 5.74 -20.40
CA GLY A 138 13.45 6.58 -19.26
C GLY A 138 12.30 6.67 -18.28
N ASP A 139 12.63 7.06 -17.05
CA ASP A 139 11.67 7.22 -15.97
C ASP A 139 11.57 8.67 -15.48
N SER A 140 10.38 9.10 -15.06
CA SER A 140 10.16 10.46 -14.52
C SER A 140 10.74 11.54 -15.44
N ALA A 141 11.71 12.34 -14.97
CA ALA A 141 12.46 13.34 -15.75
C ALA A 141 13.24 12.76 -16.94
N GLY A 142 13.76 11.53 -16.81
CA GLY A 142 14.40 10.81 -17.91
C GLY A 142 13.39 10.45 -19.00
N GLY A 143 12.16 10.11 -18.61
CA GLY A 143 11.03 9.93 -19.53
C GLY A 143 10.70 11.22 -20.29
N THR A 144 10.74 12.38 -19.61
CA THR A 144 10.64 13.69 -20.29
C THR A 144 11.72 13.83 -21.35
N LEU A 145 13.00 13.58 -21.00
CA LEU A 145 14.11 13.72 -21.95
C LEU A 145 13.96 12.83 -23.18
N ILE A 146 13.48 11.59 -23.02
CA ILE A 146 13.26 10.71 -24.18
C ILE A 146 12.12 11.23 -25.06
N LEU A 147 11.01 11.68 -24.47
CA LEU A 147 9.90 12.25 -25.26
C LEU A 147 10.34 13.54 -25.98
N SER A 148 11.11 14.40 -25.32
CA SER A 148 11.74 15.58 -25.92
C SER A 148 12.70 15.21 -27.05
N LEU A 149 13.49 14.15 -26.87
CA LEU A 149 14.39 13.61 -27.89
C LEU A 149 13.62 13.12 -29.12
N LEU A 150 12.54 12.37 -28.93
CA LEU A 150 11.70 11.88 -30.03
C LEU A 150 11.09 13.03 -30.84
N LEU A 151 10.54 14.04 -30.16
CA LEU A 151 10.03 15.26 -30.82
C LEU A 151 11.15 16.00 -31.56
N HIS A 152 12.35 16.08 -30.96
CA HIS A 152 13.51 16.70 -31.59
C HIS A 152 13.96 15.95 -32.84
N LEU A 153 14.02 14.61 -32.79
CA LEU A 153 14.38 13.75 -33.92
C LEU A 153 13.39 13.90 -35.09
N ALA A 154 12.09 13.96 -34.80
CA ALA A 154 11.04 14.13 -35.80
C ALA A 154 11.17 15.42 -36.62
N ASP A 155 11.64 16.50 -35.98
CA ASP A 155 11.83 17.79 -36.62
C ASP A 155 13.23 17.93 -37.24
N HIS A 156 14.19 17.08 -36.87
CA HIS A 156 15.57 17.18 -37.31
C HIS A 156 15.77 16.59 -38.73
N PRO A 157 16.10 17.39 -39.76
CA PRO A 157 16.08 16.94 -41.16
C PRO A 157 16.98 15.74 -41.46
N ARG A 158 18.14 15.66 -40.78
CA ARG A 158 19.13 14.57 -40.95
C ARG A 158 18.77 13.25 -40.26
N HIS A 159 17.71 13.24 -39.46
CA HIS A 159 17.27 12.09 -38.67
C HIS A 159 15.89 11.56 -39.07
N ARG A 160 15.31 12.07 -40.17
CA ARG A 160 14.15 11.45 -40.82
C ARG A 160 14.52 10.02 -41.23
N GLY A 161 13.86 9.03 -40.64
CA GLY A 161 14.15 7.60 -40.84
C GLY A 161 15.22 7.02 -39.91
N LYS A 162 15.68 7.77 -38.90
CA LYS A 162 16.57 7.29 -37.84
C LYS A 162 15.88 7.32 -36.48
N LEU A 163 14.61 6.92 -36.44
CA LEU A 163 13.86 6.79 -35.20
C LEU A 163 14.17 5.43 -34.58
N PRO A 164 14.14 5.30 -33.24
CA PRO A 164 14.30 4.01 -32.59
C PRO A 164 13.17 3.05 -33.01
N GLY A 165 13.38 1.75 -32.84
CA GLY A 165 12.35 0.73 -33.08
C GLY A 165 11.33 0.61 -31.96
N LEU A 166 11.67 1.04 -30.74
CA LEU A 166 10.76 1.04 -29.59
C LEU A 166 11.06 2.21 -28.64
N ALA A 167 10.04 2.68 -27.93
CA ALA A 167 10.16 3.61 -26.82
C ALA A 167 9.42 3.09 -25.58
N THR A 168 10.08 3.06 -24.42
CA THR A 168 9.49 2.59 -23.15
C THR A 168 9.57 3.67 -22.08
N MET A 169 8.42 4.03 -21.48
CA MET A 169 8.33 5.09 -20.49
C MET A 169 7.87 4.53 -19.15
N ILE A 170 8.54 4.93 -18.06
CA ILE A 170 8.16 4.53 -16.70
C ILE A 170 7.77 5.79 -15.93
N SER A 171 6.47 5.94 -15.63
CA SER A 171 5.94 7.13 -14.95
C SER A 171 6.50 8.45 -15.52
N PRO A 172 6.37 8.69 -16.85
CA PRO A 172 7.03 9.82 -17.49
C PRO A 172 6.45 11.15 -17.00
N TRP A 173 7.33 12.11 -16.70
CA TRP A 173 6.90 13.45 -16.31
C TRP A 173 6.65 14.30 -17.57
N VAL A 174 5.46 14.15 -18.14
CA VAL A 174 5.16 14.69 -19.48
C VAL A 174 4.86 16.19 -19.49
N THR A 175 4.41 16.76 -18.36
CA THR A 175 4.14 18.20 -18.22
C THR A 175 4.95 18.76 -17.06
N ILE A 176 5.96 19.58 -17.35
CA ILE A 176 6.96 19.99 -16.36
C ILE A 176 6.42 20.91 -15.27
N VAL A 177 5.45 21.75 -15.59
CA VAL A 177 4.69 22.50 -14.58
C VAL A 177 3.22 22.37 -14.92
N SER A 178 2.42 21.82 -14.00
CA SER A 178 1.01 21.59 -14.21
C SER A 178 0.18 22.08 -13.02
N PRO A 179 -0.89 22.86 -13.26
CA PRO A 179 -1.84 23.18 -12.20
C PRO A 179 -2.68 21.96 -11.77
N ASN A 180 -2.62 20.86 -12.52
CA ASN A 180 -3.31 19.61 -12.19
C ASN A 180 -2.52 18.72 -11.23
N ASP A 181 -1.28 19.08 -10.89
CA ASP A 181 -0.48 18.30 -9.93
C ASP A 181 -1.16 18.37 -8.55
N ARG A 182 -1.59 17.21 -8.04
CA ARG A 182 -2.30 17.08 -6.76
C ARG A 182 -1.53 16.15 -5.84
N ASN A 183 -1.26 16.62 -4.63
CA ASN A 183 -0.57 15.82 -3.63
C ASN A 183 -1.49 14.72 -3.09
N THR A 184 -0.99 13.50 -3.09
CA THR A 184 -1.57 12.35 -2.40
C THR A 184 -0.68 11.95 -1.21
N ARG A 185 -1.22 11.15 -0.29
CA ARG A 185 -0.45 10.67 0.88
C ARG A 185 0.70 9.74 0.50
N SER A 186 0.62 9.07 -0.66
CA SER A 186 1.65 8.18 -1.19
C SER A 186 2.72 8.91 -2.00
N ASP A 187 2.54 10.20 -2.29
CA ASP A 187 3.47 10.91 -3.17
C ASP A 187 4.84 11.08 -2.52
N TYR A 188 5.86 10.62 -3.24
CA TYR A 188 7.25 10.81 -2.84
C TYR A 188 7.72 12.26 -3.03
N LEU A 189 7.08 12.99 -3.96
CA LEU A 189 7.34 14.39 -4.27
C LEU A 189 6.02 15.16 -4.26
N ASN A 190 5.99 16.31 -3.58
CA ASN A 190 4.85 17.20 -3.65
C ASN A 190 4.92 18.11 -4.89
N ALA A 191 3.79 18.68 -5.27
CA ALA A 191 3.61 19.58 -6.41
C ALA A 191 4.61 20.75 -6.38
N ASP A 192 4.85 21.37 -5.22
CA ASP A 192 5.78 22.49 -5.10
C ASP A 192 7.23 22.10 -5.44
N SER A 193 7.67 20.93 -4.96
CA SER A 193 9.01 20.40 -5.26
C SER A 193 9.11 20.01 -6.74
N LEU A 194 8.06 19.43 -7.29
CA LEU A 194 7.98 19.05 -8.71
C LEU A 194 8.08 20.31 -9.58
N HIS A 195 7.31 21.35 -9.29
CA HIS A 195 7.35 22.63 -10.00
C HIS A 195 8.70 23.34 -9.85
N LEU A 196 9.31 23.28 -8.66
CA LEU A 196 10.64 23.83 -8.44
C LEU A 196 11.67 23.16 -9.35
N TYR A 197 11.74 21.82 -9.35
CA TYR A 197 12.65 21.07 -10.21
C TYR A 197 12.40 21.35 -11.69
N GLY A 198 11.13 21.47 -12.07
CA GLY A 198 10.73 21.74 -13.43
C GLY A 198 11.21 23.10 -13.92
N ARG A 199 10.94 24.14 -13.13
CA ARG A 199 11.40 25.51 -13.43
C ARG A 199 12.91 25.62 -13.45
N GLN A 200 13.62 24.89 -12.57
CA GLN A 200 15.07 24.89 -12.60
C GLN A 200 15.63 24.22 -13.86
N TYR A 201 15.02 23.11 -14.31
CA TYR A 201 15.38 22.44 -15.57
C TYR A 201 15.14 23.34 -16.80
N VAL A 202 13.93 23.90 -16.92
CA VAL A 202 13.54 24.78 -18.03
C VAL A 202 14.43 26.03 -18.07
N GLY A 203 14.77 26.55 -16.90
CA GLY A 203 15.49 27.81 -16.75
C GLY A 203 14.67 28.99 -17.28
N ASN A 204 15.35 30.04 -17.73
CA ASN A 204 14.70 31.31 -18.12
C ASN A 204 14.66 31.54 -19.64
N LYS A 205 15.09 30.54 -20.44
CA LYS A 205 15.30 30.70 -21.89
C LYS A 205 14.08 30.34 -22.73
N ILE A 206 13.17 29.53 -22.20
CA ILE A 206 12.02 29.00 -22.92
C ILE A 206 10.82 28.93 -21.96
N SER A 207 9.62 28.96 -22.53
CA SER A 207 8.40 28.78 -21.73
C SER A 207 8.31 27.36 -21.19
N GLU A 208 7.83 27.19 -19.96
CA GLU A 208 7.47 25.89 -19.38
C GLU A 208 6.36 25.16 -20.16
N GLU A 209 5.62 25.89 -21.00
CA GLU A 209 4.58 25.38 -21.90
C GLU A 209 5.14 24.90 -23.25
N ASP A 210 6.43 25.12 -23.53
CA ASP A 210 7.00 24.71 -24.80
C ASP A 210 7.02 23.17 -24.92
N PRO A 211 6.48 22.60 -26.03
CA PRO A 211 6.38 21.16 -26.21
C PRO A 211 7.71 20.39 -26.17
N ILE A 212 8.86 21.03 -26.37
CA ILE A 212 10.15 20.34 -26.26
C ILE A 212 10.54 20.14 -24.79
N VAL A 213 10.25 21.08 -23.88
CA VAL A 213 10.56 20.90 -22.45
C VAL A 213 9.42 20.24 -21.70
N SER A 214 8.17 20.41 -22.16
CA SER A 214 6.95 19.78 -21.65
C SER A 214 6.24 19.00 -22.76
N PRO A 215 6.70 17.78 -23.11
CA PRO A 215 6.16 16.99 -24.23
C PRO A 215 4.64 16.80 -24.23
N GLY A 216 4.02 16.68 -23.05
CA GLY A 216 2.57 16.58 -22.88
C GLY A 216 1.79 17.81 -23.34
N LYS A 217 2.46 18.95 -23.59
CA LYS A 217 1.88 20.16 -24.19
C LYS A 217 1.87 20.13 -25.72
N CYS A 218 2.53 19.14 -26.34
CA CYS A 218 2.47 18.95 -27.79
C CYS A 218 1.07 18.44 -28.20
N LYS A 219 0.26 19.33 -28.78
CA LYS A 219 -1.09 19.02 -29.30
C LYS A 219 -1.12 18.66 -30.79
N ASP A 220 0.04 18.55 -31.43
CA ASP A 220 0.14 18.22 -32.86
C ASP A 220 0.26 16.70 -33.05
N PRO A 221 -0.83 16.00 -33.47
CA PRO A 221 -0.81 14.56 -33.66
C PRO A 221 0.09 14.13 -34.82
N VAL A 222 0.28 14.98 -35.83
CA VAL A 222 1.16 14.69 -36.98
C VAL A 222 2.62 14.74 -36.54
N ARG A 223 2.96 15.67 -35.65
CA ARG A 223 4.29 15.71 -35.04
C ARG A 223 4.58 14.48 -34.19
N TRP A 224 3.61 14.03 -33.39
CA TRP A 224 3.76 12.78 -32.63
C TRP A 224 3.87 11.56 -33.54
N ALA A 225 3.04 11.45 -34.58
CA ALA A 225 3.13 10.35 -35.54
C ALA A 225 4.51 10.29 -36.22
N ARG A 226 5.13 11.46 -36.51
CA ARG A 226 6.51 11.54 -37.03
C ARG A 226 7.59 11.25 -35.99
N ALA A 227 7.29 11.38 -34.70
CA ALA A 227 8.19 11.11 -33.59
C ALA A 227 8.10 9.67 -33.08
N SER A 228 7.03 8.94 -33.44
CA SER A 228 6.82 7.56 -33.03
C SER A 228 7.89 6.62 -33.60
N PRO A 229 8.36 5.63 -32.80
CA PRO A 229 9.24 4.57 -33.27
C PRO A 229 8.77 3.91 -34.58
N SER A 230 9.71 3.60 -35.48
CA SER A 230 9.40 3.05 -36.80
C SER A 230 8.90 1.60 -36.73
N GLN A 231 7.74 1.29 -37.34
CA GLN A 231 7.37 -0.09 -37.62
C GLN A 231 8.20 -0.62 -38.79
N ASP A 232 8.78 -1.81 -38.62
CA ASP A 232 9.65 -2.46 -39.59
C ASP A 232 8.84 -2.93 -40.81
N GLU A 233 9.02 -2.29 -41.97
CA GLU A 233 8.35 -2.65 -43.24
C GLU A 233 8.84 -3.98 -43.83
N SER A 234 9.86 -4.63 -43.25
CA SER A 234 10.52 -5.82 -43.81
C SER A 234 10.01 -7.17 -43.30
N SER A 235 9.04 -7.18 -42.38
CA SER A 235 8.40 -8.40 -41.91
C SER A 235 7.08 -8.66 -42.65
N GLU A 236 7.05 -9.69 -43.51
CA GLU A 236 5.76 -10.25 -43.96
C GLU A 236 4.92 -10.62 -42.71
N PRO A 237 3.59 -10.35 -42.74
CA PRO A 237 2.78 -10.31 -41.54
C PRO A 237 2.66 -11.71 -40.94
N ARG A 238 3.42 -11.98 -39.87
CA ARG A 238 3.04 -13.02 -38.92
C ARG A 238 1.86 -12.48 -38.12
N HIS A 239 0.67 -12.67 -38.68
CA HIS A 239 -0.60 -12.15 -38.19
C HIS A 239 -0.56 -10.64 -37.99
N THR A 240 -1.15 -9.91 -38.93
CA THR A 240 -1.66 -8.57 -38.65
C THR A 240 -2.48 -8.62 -37.35
N PRO A 241 -2.10 -7.93 -36.25
CA PRO A 241 -3.13 -7.24 -35.51
C PRO A 241 -3.53 -6.10 -36.44
N GLU A 242 -4.67 -6.27 -37.11
CA GLU A 242 -5.27 -5.19 -37.88
C GLU A 242 -5.32 -3.93 -37.00
N SER A 243 -4.72 -2.84 -37.49
CA SER A 243 -4.75 -1.46 -36.93
C SER A 243 -4.10 -1.28 -35.55
N ASN A 244 -3.15 -0.35 -35.36
CA ASN A 244 -3.42 1.08 -35.22
C ASN A 244 -4.81 1.41 -34.64
N VAL A 245 -5.18 0.76 -33.54
CA VAL A 245 -6.25 1.23 -32.68
C VAL A 245 -5.68 2.33 -31.78
N ALA A 246 -5.62 3.54 -32.31
CA ALA A 246 -5.63 4.72 -31.46
C ALA A 246 -6.96 4.70 -30.70
N CYS A 247 -6.98 4.30 -29.42
CA CYS A 247 -8.17 4.37 -28.56
C CYS A 247 -9.49 4.23 -29.34
N GLU A 248 -9.70 3.15 -30.10
CA GLU A 248 -11.04 2.88 -30.60
C GLU A 248 -11.85 2.55 -29.35
N GLU A 249 -12.99 3.20 -29.21
CA GLU A 249 -13.95 2.91 -28.15
C GLU A 249 -14.16 1.40 -28.11
N VAL A 250 -13.90 0.82 -26.94
CA VAL A 250 -14.13 -0.60 -26.69
C VAL A 250 -15.60 -0.89 -26.96
N PRO A 251 -15.95 -1.88 -27.79
CA PRO A 251 -17.34 -2.21 -28.03
C PRO A 251 -18.03 -2.58 -26.70
N ASP A 252 -19.16 -1.94 -26.41
CA ASP A 252 -19.93 -2.18 -25.17
C ASP A 252 -20.23 -3.67 -24.96
N GLU A 253 -20.38 -4.44 -26.05
CA GLU A 253 -20.58 -5.90 -26.03
C GLU A 253 -19.45 -6.66 -25.31
N VAL A 254 -18.19 -6.29 -25.56
CA VAL A 254 -17.02 -6.94 -24.94
C VAL A 254 -16.98 -6.67 -23.45
N VAL A 255 -17.33 -5.45 -23.03
CA VAL A 255 -17.44 -5.08 -21.62
C VAL A 255 -18.55 -5.89 -20.94
N VAL A 256 -19.71 -5.96 -21.58
CA VAL A 256 -20.87 -6.72 -21.07
C VAL A 256 -20.50 -8.18 -20.89
N ASP A 257 -19.75 -8.77 -21.82
CA ASP A 257 -19.27 -10.14 -21.72
C ASP A 257 -18.33 -10.34 -20.53
N VAL A 258 -17.36 -9.45 -20.29
CA VAL A 258 -16.47 -9.54 -19.11
C VAL A 258 -17.27 -9.49 -17.81
N VAL A 259 -18.25 -8.59 -17.72
CA VAL A 259 -19.13 -8.48 -16.55
C VAL A 259 -19.97 -9.74 -16.38
N ASN A 260 -20.49 -10.32 -17.47
CA ASN A 260 -21.24 -11.57 -17.43
C ASN A 260 -20.34 -12.73 -17.00
N TYR A 261 -19.10 -12.82 -17.49
CA TYR A 261 -18.16 -13.86 -17.09
C TYR A 261 -17.90 -13.83 -15.58
N ILE A 262 -17.74 -12.64 -14.99
CA ILE A 262 -17.57 -12.49 -13.54
C ILE A 262 -18.84 -12.89 -12.79
N ARG A 263 -20.01 -12.43 -13.24
CA ARG A 263 -21.31 -12.70 -12.60
C ARG A 263 -21.71 -14.17 -12.65
N GLU A 264 -21.39 -14.83 -13.75
CA GLU A 264 -21.69 -16.25 -13.99
C GLU A 264 -20.57 -17.18 -13.50
N ALA A 265 -19.48 -16.62 -12.97
CA ALA A 265 -18.27 -17.36 -12.60
C ALA A 265 -17.70 -18.19 -13.75
N ASN A 266 -17.79 -17.68 -14.98
CA ASN A 266 -17.27 -18.29 -16.20
C ASN A 266 -15.75 -18.05 -16.30
N VAL A 267 -14.99 -18.96 -15.69
CA VAL A 267 -13.51 -18.92 -15.67
C VAL A 267 -12.94 -19.01 -17.09
N ASP A 268 -13.49 -19.89 -17.94
CA ASP A 268 -12.97 -20.11 -19.29
C ASP A 268 -13.14 -18.86 -20.18
N GLY A 269 -14.31 -18.22 -20.10
CA GLY A 269 -14.59 -16.98 -20.83
C GLY A 269 -13.68 -15.82 -20.38
N LEU A 270 -13.49 -15.68 -19.06
CA LEU A 270 -12.61 -14.66 -18.52
C LEU A 270 -11.14 -14.93 -18.83
N GLN A 271 -10.69 -16.19 -18.76
CA GLN A 271 -9.34 -16.58 -19.13
C GLN A 271 -9.07 -16.33 -20.62
N ALA A 272 -10.02 -16.69 -21.50
CA ALA A 272 -9.95 -16.39 -22.92
C ALA A 272 -9.88 -14.87 -23.19
N PHE A 273 -10.57 -14.05 -22.39
CA PHE A 273 -10.46 -12.60 -22.46
C PHE A 273 -9.09 -12.09 -22.01
N LEU A 274 -8.59 -12.54 -20.86
CA LEU A 274 -7.30 -12.14 -20.28
C LEU A 274 -6.10 -12.51 -21.17
N HIS A 275 -6.22 -13.56 -21.97
CA HIS A 275 -5.20 -13.96 -22.95
C HIS A 275 -5.55 -13.60 -24.39
N GLY A 276 -6.69 -12.94 -24.61
CA GLY A 276 -7.23 -12.60 -25.92
C GLY A 276 -6.74 -11.25 -26.44
N PRO A 277 -7.19 -10.81 -27.62
CA PRO A 277 -6.74 -9.55 -28.23
C PRO A 277 -7.06 -8.31 -27.39
N PHE A 278 -8.01 -8.41 -26.45
CA PHE A 278 -8.45 -7.36 -25.55
C PHE A 278 -7.77 -7.39 -24.17
N TRP A 279 -6.70 -8.18 -23.97
CA TRP A 279 -5.99 -8.26 -22.69
C TRP A 279 -5.53 -6.88 -22.17
N HIS A 280 -5.24 -5.94 -23.08
CA HIS A 280 -4.83 -4.57 -22.79
C HIS A 280 -5.93 -3.72 -22.13
N LEU A 281 -7.20 -4.17 -22.14
CA LEU A 281 -8.29 -3.58 -21.36
C LEU A 281 -8.11 -3.76 -19.85
N ASN A 282 -7.23 -4.68 -19.45
CA ASN A 282 -6.83 -4.89 -18.06
C ASN A 282 -5.75 -3.86 -17.65
N ILE A 283 -6.07 -2.57 -17.73
CA ILE A 283 -5.19 -1.53 -17.18
C ILE A 283 -5.37 -1.57 -15.67
N ASN A 284 -4.40 -2.14 -14.96
CA ASN A 284 -4.41 -2.25 -13.50
C ASN A 284 -5.64 -2.96 -12.91
N TRP A 285 -6.22 -3.95 -13.61
CA TRP A 285 -7.38 -4.69 -13.10
C TRP A 285 -8.64 -3.85 -12.92
N HIS A 286 -8.78 -2.74 -13.65
CA HIS A 286 -9.97 -1.90 -13.67
C HIS A 286 -10.73 -2.00 -14.98
N ILE A 287 -12.06 -1.97 -14.90
CA ILE A 287 -12.92 -1.73 -16.08
C ILE A 287 -13.08 -0.21 -16.21
N ASP A 288 -12.28 0.43 -17.06
CA ASP A 288 -12.46 1.84 -17.43
C ASP A 288 -13.51 1.94 -18.55
N LEU A 289 -14.61 2.64 -18.28
CA LEU A 289 -15.71 2.82 -19.23
C LEU A 289 -15.82 4.29 -19.58
N SER A 290 -15.37 4.64 -20.79
CA SER A 290 -15.79 5.84 -21.48
C SER A 290 -17.19 5.59 -22.06
N PRO A 291 -18.27 6.21 -21.55
CA PRO A 291 -19.60 5.83 -21.98
C PRO A 291 -20.02 6.61 -23.24
N SER A 292 -20.13 5.92 -24.36
CA SER A 292 -21.02 6.33 -25.45
C SER A 292 -22.41 5.72 -25.24
N SER A 293 -23.38 6.58 -24.90
CA SER A 293 -24.84 6.35 -24.99
C SER A 293 -25.57 5.52 -23.91
N ASN A 294 -26.73 6.07 -23.53
CA ASN A 294 -27.97 5.55 -22.90
C ASN A 294 -28.08 4.28 -22.03
N GLU A 295 -27.05 3.45 -21.80
CA GLU A 295 -27.13 2.27 -20.90
C GLU A 295 -26.72 2.54 -19.44
N ARG A 296 -26.61 3.82 -19.05
CA ARG A 296 -26.25 4.26 -17.68
C ARG A 296 -27.05 3.56 -16.57
N GLN A 297 -28.28 3.13 -16.81
CA GLN A 297 -29.16 2.67 -15.73
C GLN A 297 -29.06 1.18 -15.40
N ARG A 298 -28.38 0.36 -16.24
CA ARG A 298 -28.19 -1.09 -15.98
C ARG A 298 -26.78 -1.46 -15.49
N LEU A 299 -25.76 -0.68 -15.85
CA LEU A 299 -24.34 -0.99 -15.58
C LEU A 299 -23.69 -0.09 -14.51
N GLN A 300 -24.44 0.85 -13.93
CA GLN A 300 -23.97 1.80 -12.91
C GLN A 300 -23.27 1.15 -11.72
N ASP A 301 -23.63 -0.08 -11.36
CA ASP A 301 -23.07 -0.79 -10.19
C ASP A 301 -21.67 -1.40 -10.45
N VAL A 302 -21.19 -1.46 -11.69
CA VAL A 302 -19.95 -2.17 -12.07
C VAL A 302 -18.90 -1.23 -12.68
N VAL A 303 -19.33 -0.12 -13.26
CA VAL A 303 -18.44 0.90 -13.83
C VAL A 303 -17.51 1.47 -12.76
N GLY A 304 -16.19 1.52 -13.03
CA GLY A 304 -15.19 2.07 -12.10
C GLY A 304 -14.76 1.13 -10.98
N ARG A 305 -15.31 -0.09 -10.95
CA ARG A 305 -14.81 -1.15 -10.06
C ARG A 305 -13.57 -1.81 -10.60
N SER A 306 -12.68 -2.24 -9.69
CA SER A 306 -11.70 -3.25 -10.06
C SER A 306 -12.42 -4.56 -10.39
N LEU A 307 -11.89 -5.30 -11.37
CA LEU A 307 -12.32 -6.65 -11.74
C LEU A 307 -12.37 -7.56 -10.50
N LEU A 308 -11.39 -7.40 -9.60
CA LEU A 308 -11.31 -8.16 -8.36
C LEU A 308 -12.40 -7.75 -7.35
N SER A 309 -12.74 -6.46 -7.24
CA SER A 309 -13.88 -5.98 -6.45
C SER A 309 -15.23 -6.43 -7.03
N ALA A 310 -15.38 -6.49 -8.36
CA ALA A 310 -16.57 -7.02 -9.01
C ALA A 310 -16.74 -8.54 -8.71
N ALA A 311 -15.66 -9.31 -8.79
CA ALA A 311 -15.66 -10.73 -8.43
C ALA A 311 -15.95 -10.95 -6.93
N ALA A 312 -15.40 -10.11 -6.05
CA ALA A 312 -15.68 -10.14 -4.62
C ALA A 312 -17.15 -9.81 -4.32
N PHE A 313 -17.74 -8.85 -5.04
CA PHE A 313 -19.16 -8.52 -4.93
C PHE A 313 -20.07 -9.67 -5.39
N CYS A 314 -19.72 -10.32 -6.51
CA CYS A 314 -20.46 -11.45 -7.07
C CYS A 314 -20.24 -12.76 -6.29
N SER A 315 -19.28 -12.79 -5.35
CA SER A 315 -18.89 -13.98 -4.58
C SER A 315 -18.31 -15.11 -5.43
N SER A 316 -17.63 -14.77 -6.53
CA SER A 316 -17.07 -15.72 -7.50
C SER A 316 -15.66 -16.15 -7.11
N ALA A 317 -15.52 -17.10 -6.17
CA ALA A 317 -14.23 -17.53 -5.63
C ALA A 317 -13.24 -18.05 -6.69
N GLU A 318 -13.73 -18.81 -7.68
CA GLU A 318 -12.87 -19.35 -8.74
C GLU A 318 -12.35 -18.27 -9.69
N VAL A 319 -13.15 -17.23 -9.95
CA VAL A 319 -12.73 -16.05 -10.70
C VAL A 319 -11.65 -15.27 -9.94
N ILE A 320 -11.81 -15.10 -8.63
CA ILE A 320 -10.78 -14.46 -7.79
C ILE A 320 -9.47 -15.25 -7.82
N LYS A 321 -9.53 -16.58 -7.69
CA LYS A 321 -8.33 -17.43 -7.77
C LYS A 321 -7.64 -17.31 -9.14
N LEU A 322 -8.40 -17.31 -10.23
CA LEU A 322 -7.84 -17.09 -11.58
C LEU A 322 -7.15 -15.73 -11.66
N MET A 323 -7.83 -14.65 -11.27
CA MET A 323 -7.26 -13.30 -11.34
C MET A 323 -5.98 -13.17 -10.48
N LEU A 324 -5.97 -13.73 -9.27
CA LEU A 324 -4.78 -13.73 -8.41
C LEU A 324 -3.65 -14.61 -8.97
N HIS A 325 -3.97 -15.72 -9.64
CA HIS A 325 -2.99 -16.53 -10.37
C HIS A 325 -2.36 -15.75 -11.53
N GLU A 326 -3.16 -14.94 -12.23
CA GLU A 326 -2.72 -14.03 -13.29
C GLU A 326 -2.07 -12.72 -12.74
N HIS A 327 -1.61 -12.72 -11.49
CA HIS A 327 -0.91 -11.60 -10.84
C HIS A 327 -1.75 -10.34 -10.62
N ALA A 328 -3.07 -10.47 -10.41
CA ALA A 328 -3.88 -9.37 -9.93
C ALA A 328 -3.41 -8.84 -8.58
N ASP A 329 -3.30 -7.51 -8.46
CA ASP A 329 -3.04 -6.86 -7.18
C ASP A 329 -4.25 -7.09 -6.26
N VAL A 330 -4.03 -7.82 -5.16
CA VAL A 330 -5.07 -8.16 -4.18
C VAL A 330 -5.63 -6.93 -3.47
N ASP A 331 -4.85 -5.84 -3.44
CA ASP A 331 -5.15 -4.59 -2.73
C ASP A 331 -5.64 -3.47 -3.65
N VAL A 332 -5.93 -3.79 -4.91
CA VAL A 332 -6.38 -2.84 -5.93
C VAL A 332 -7.63 -2.05 -5.49
N LYS A 333 -7.49 -0.74 -5.36
CA LYS A 333 -8.57 0.13 -4.90
C LYS A 333 -9.50 0.55 -6.03
N ASP A 334 -10.79 0.35 -5.82
CA ASP A 334 -11.88 0.80 -6.68
C ASP A 334 -11.81 2.32 -6.96
N ILE A 335 -11.94 2.73 -8.23
CA ILE A 335 -11.75 4.13 -8.64
C ILE A 335 -12.90 5.02 -8.12
N GLN A 336 -14.11 4.47 -7.99
CA GLN A 336 -15.27 5.22 -7.54
C GLN A 336 -15.39 5.29 -6.02
N THR A 337 -15.11 4.18 -5.34
CA THR A 337 -15.37 4.04 -3.91
C THR A 337 -14.11 4.08 -3.05
N ASP A 338 -12.92 3.96 -3.65
CA ASP A 338 -11.63 3.81 -2.96
C ASP A 338 -11.58 2.56 -2.06
N TYR A 339 -12.50 1.60 -2.25
CA TYR A 339 -12.54 0.35 -1.49
C TYR A 339 -11.59 -0.69 -2.07
N THR A 340 -10.93 -1.44 -1.19
CA THR A 340 -10.21 -2.66 -1.59
C THR A 340 -11.19 -3.82 -1.81
N PRO A 341 -10.81 -4.88 -2.55
CA PRO A 341 -11.65 -6.06 -2.75
C PRO A 341 -12.03 -6.72 -1.42
N LEU A 342 -11.12 -6.66 -0.42
CA LEU A 342 -11.37 -7.10 0.95
C LEU A 342 -12.52 -6.31 1.61
N MET A 343 -12.52 -4.98 1.50
CA MET A 343 -13.60 -4.13 2.03
C MET A 343 -14.94 -4.40 1.34
N VAL A 344 -14.95 -4.65 0.03
CA VAL A 344 -16.16 -5.03 -0.72
C VAL A 344 -16.70 -6.37 -0.22
N ALA A 345 -15.85 -7.39 -0.08
CA ALA A 345 -16.25 -8.70 0.44
C ALA A 345 -16.84 -8.63 1.86
N ILE A 346 -16.25 -7.78 2.72
CA ILE A 346 -16.73 -7.50 4.08
C ILE A 346 -18.13 -6.86 4.04
N LYS A 347 -18.31 -5.80 3.26
CA LYS A 347 -19.59 -5.08 3.14
C LYS A 347 -20.70 -5.97 2.58
N GLN A 348 -20.36 -6.92 1.71
CA GLN A 348 -21.29 -7.93 1.18
C GLN A 348 -21.46 -9.16 2.08
N ASN A 349 -20.78 -9.19 3.23
CA ASN A 349 -20.84 -10.28 4.20
C ASN A 349 -20.44 -11.66 3.62
N ARG A 350 -19.43 -11.70 2.75
CA ARG A 350 -18.95 -12.90 2.06
C ARG A 350 -17.76 -13.53 2.80
N TYR A 351 -18.05 -14.27 3.88
CA TYR A 351 -17.00 -14.87 4.74
C TYR A 351 -15.92 -15.65 3.97
N GLU A 352 -16.32 -16.52 3.03
CA GLU A 352 -15.36 -17.34 2.25
C GLU A 352 -14.46 -16.50 1.34
N ILE A 353 -14.98 -15.40 0.79
CA ILE A 353 -14.19 -14.48 -0.05
C ILE A 353 -13.24 -13.64 0.81
N VAL A 354 -13.70 -13.18 1.99
CA VAL A 354 -12.83 -12.50 2.97
C VAL A 354 -11.67 -13.41 3.35
N LYS A 355 -11.96 -14.68 3.62
CA LYS A 355 -10.93 -15.67 3.96
C LYS A 355 -9.94 -15.87 2.80
N LEU A 356 -10.44 -16.08 1.58
CA LEU A 356 -9.62 -16.27 0.38
C LEU A 356 -8.68 -15.08 0.14
N LEU A 357 -9.19 -13.84 0.21
CA LEU A 357 -8.37 -12.65 0.00
C LEU A 357 -7.28 -12.51 1.08
N LEU A 358 -7.61 -12.81 2.34
CA LEU A 358 -6.62 -12.81 3.43
C LEU A 358 -5.58 -13.93 3.32
N GLU A 359 -5.93 -15.09 2.77
CA GLU A 359 -4.98 -16.17 2.45
C GLU A 359 -3.98 -15.77 1.36
N HIS A 360 -4.35 -14.78 0.53
CA HIS A 360 -3.50 -14.16 -0.49
C HIS A 360 -2.95 -12.79 -0.06
N ASP A 361 -2.69 -12.61 1.24
CA ASP A 361 -2.01 -11.44 1.82
C ASP A 361 -2.72 -10.08 1.63
N ALA A 362 -4.04 -10.05 1.44
CA ALA A 362 -4.80 -8.80 1.38
C ALA A 362 -4.57 -7.92 2.62
N SER A 363 -4.23 -6.65 2.40
CA SER A 363 -3.91 -5.72 3.46
C SER A 363 -5.15 -5.30 4.23
N LYS A 364 -5.09 -5.51 5.54
CA LYS A 364 -6.11 -5.04 6.48
C LYS A 364 -5.98 -3.55 6.80
N ALA A 365 -4.84 -2.93 6.47
CA ALA A 365 -4.43 -1.61 6.95
C ALA A 365 -4.68 -0.45 5.98
N LEU A 366 -5.02 -0.76 4.73
CA LEU A 366 -5.38 0.26 3.74
C LEU A 366 -6.65 1.00 4.18
N LEU A 367 -6.70 2.30 3.89
CA LEU A 367 -7.80 3.18 4.25
C LEU A 367 -8.65 3.47 3.01
N ASP A 368 -9.97 3.52 3.14
CA ASP A 368 -10.85 4.07 2.11
C ASP A 368 -10.84 5.61 2.09
N SER A 369 -11.69 6.20 1.23
CA SER A 369 -11.84 7.64 1.08
C SER A 369 -12.37 8.35 2.34
N ASP A 370 -13.07 7.62 3.19
CA ASP A 370 -13.57 8.09 4.49
C ASP A 370 -12.55 7.82 5.64
N GLY A 371 -11.38 7.27 5.32
CA GLY A 371 -10.33 6.97 6.30
C GLY A 371 -10.56 5.67 7.09
N HIS A 372 -11.41 4.77 6.61
CA HIS A 372 -11.72 3.49 7.26
C HIS A 372 -10.83 2.36 6.73
N HIS A 373 -10.25 1.57 7.64
CA HIS A 373 -9.61 0.30 7.31
C HIS A 373 -10.61 -0.87 7.33
N ALA A 374 -10.20 -2.06 6.87
CA ALA A 374 -11.07 -3.24 6.75
C ALA A 374 -11.87 -3.56 8.04
N LEU A 375 -11.26 -3.41 9.22
CA LEU A 375 -11.93 -3.64 10.50
C LEU A 375 -13.03 -2.60 10.83
N HIS A 376 -12.91 -1.35 10.39
CA HIS A 376 -13.96 -0.33 10.55
C HIS A 376 -15.15 -0.68 9.66
N VAL A 377 -14.89 -1.02 8.40
CA VAL A 377 -15.90 -1.46 7.43
C VAL A 377 -16.65 -2.68 7.97
N ALA A 378 -15.92 -3.64 8.57
CA ALA A 378 -16.54 -4.80 9.18
C ALA A 378 -17.41 -4.44 10.40
N ALA A 379 -16.99 -3.48 11.23
CA ALA A 379 -17.78 -3.03 12.36
C ALA A 379 -19.10 -2.34 11.97
N MET A 380 -19.11 -1.67 10.82
CA MET A 380 -20.29 -0.97 10.30
C MET A 380 -21.23 -1.90 9.54
N PHE A 381 -20.69 -2.81 8.72
CA PHE A 381 -21.47 -3.51 7.70
C PHE A 381 -21.50 -5.04 7.83
N ALA A 382 -20.52 -5.67 8.49
CA ALA A 382 -20.47 -7.13 8.57
C ALA A 382 -21.63 -7.68 9.42
N LYS A 383 -22.25 -8.76 8.94
CA LYS A 383 -23.31 -9.49 9.66
C LYS A 383 -22.80 -10.74 10.35
N ASP A 384 -21.74 -11.34 9.82
CA ASP A 384 -21.10 -12.52 10.33
C ASP A 384 -19.93 -12.15 11.26
N VAL A 385 -20.07 -12.49 12.54
CA VAL A 385 -19.05 -12.28 13.57
C VAL A 385 -17.70 -12.91 13.21
N ARG A 386 -17.70 -13.99 12.42
CA ARG A 386 -16.46 -14.68 12.00
C ARG A 386 -15.59 -13.80 11.11
N ILE A 387 -16.18 -12.87 10.35
CA ILE A 387 -15.43 -11.89 9.53
C ILE A 387 -14.61 -10.97 10.44
N MET A 388 -15.22 -10.47 11.52
CA MET A 388 -14.51 -9.66 12.52
C MET A 388 -13.34 -10.45 13.12
N GLN A 389 -13.58 -11.71 13.50
CA GLN A 389 -12.55 -12.59 14.09
C GLN A 389 -11.36 -12.82 13.16
N LEU A 390 -11.58 -12.95 11.84
CA LEU A 390 -10.51 -13.08 10.85
C LEU A 390 -9.64 -11.81 10.75
N LEU A 391 -10.25 -10.64 10.93
CA LEU A 391 -9.56 -9.35 10.85
C LEU A 391 -8.79 -9.06 12.14
N THR A 392 -9.34 -9.41 13.30
CA THR A 392 -8.75 -9.21 14.63
C THR A 392 -7.72 -10.30 14.99
N CYS A 393 -6.48 -10.16 14.51
CA CYS A 393 -5.37 -11.00 14.96
C CYS A 393 -4.70 -10.45 16.23
N SER A 394 -4.13 -11.35 17.03
CA SER A 394 -3.32 -11.06 18.22
C SER A 394 -2.11 -10.18 17.87
N GLN A 395 -2.07 -8.97 18.44
CA GLN A 395 -1.03 -7.92 18.36
C GLN A 395 -1.28 -6.74 17.39
N THR A 396 -2.01 -5.77 17.94
CA THR A 396 -1.70 -4.33 18.06
C THR A 396 -1.59 -3.40 16.85
N VAL A 397 -1.29 -3.80 15.62
CA VAL A 397 -0.96 -2.78 14.59
C VAL A 397 -2.17 -2.06 13.97
N LEU A 398 -3.32 -2.74 13.80
CA LEU A 398 -4.50 -2.14 13.16
C LEU A 398 -5.30 -1.23 14.09
N LEU A 399 -5.22 -1.47 15.40
CA LEU A 399 -6.03 -0.75 16.38
C LEU A 399 -5.39 0.60 16.78
N ASP A 400 -4.10 0.78 16.49
CA ASP A 400 -3.35 2.02 16.74
C ASP A 400 -3.40 2.99 15.54
N ALA A 401 -3.91 2.56 14.38
CA ALA A 401 -4.01 3.42 13.21
C ALA A 401 -5.15 4.43 13.40
N PRO A 402 -4.88 5.74 13.55
CA PRO A 402 -5.95 6.72 13.60
C PRO A 402 -6.66 6.76 12.24
N ALA A 403 -7.97 6.53 12.24
CA ALA A 403 -8.84 7.14 11.23
C ALA A 403 -8.59 8.65 11.36
N VAL A 404 -7.90 9.25 10.40
CA VAL A 404 -7.37 10.61 10.51
C VAL A 404 -8.53 11.60 10.69
N LEU A 405 -8.73 12.06 11.93
CA LEU A 405 -9.37 13.33 12.26
C LEU A 405 -8.26 14.25 12.74
N GLU A 406 -7.59 14.96 11.83
CA GLU A 406 -6.95 16.27 12.09
C GLU A 406 -6.19 16.72 10.82
N GLY A 407 -6.91 17.40 9.94
CA GLY A 407 -6.37 18.34 8.97
C GLY A 407 -7.09 19.69 9.15
N PRO A 408 -6.41 20.84 9.00
CA PRO A 408 -6.94 22.16 9.36
C PRO A 408 -8.14 22.63 8.51
N ASP A 409 -8.52 21.90 7.45
CA ASP A 409 -9.64 22.24 6.56
C ASP A 409 -10.95 21.47 6.84
N TYR A 410 -10.98 20.54 7.81
CA TYR A 410 -12.22 19.83 8.14
C TYR A 410 -13.02 20.60 9.20
N ALA A 411 -13.65 21.69 8.78
CA ALA A 411 -14.71 22.31 9.55
C ALA A 411 -15.89 21.34 9.63
N MET A 412 -16.06 20.70 10.80
CA MET A 412 -17.25 19.93 11.16
C MET A 412 -18.50 20.70 10.78
N LYS A 413 -19.23 20.26 9.74
CA LYS A 413 -20.60 20.72 9.54
C LYS A 413 -21.44 20.08 10.64
N GLU A 414 -22.04 20.89 11.51
CA GLU A 414 -23.06 20.42 12.44
C GLU A 414 -24.19 19.76 11.64
N GLY A 415 -24.25 18.42 11.63
CA GLY A 415 -25.28 17.68 10.90
C GLY A 415 -24.98 16.19 10.64
N ASP A 416 -23.73 15.80 10.43
CA ASP A 416 -23.36 14.41 10.03
C ASP A 416 -23.18 13.43 11.21
N ASN A 417 -24.01 13.57 12.25
CA ASN A 417 -23.87 12.85 13.53
C ASN A 417 -24.56 11.46 13.58
N ASP A 418 -24.53 10.66 12.51
CA ASP A 418 -25.22 9.37 12.53
C ASP A 418 -24.53 8.25 11.75
N PHE A 419 -23.42 7.73 12.29
CA PHE A 419 -22.92 6.40 11.91
C PHE A 419 -23.12 5.43 13.09
N ASP A 420 -24.12 4.55 12.95
CA ASP A 420 -24.57 3.59 13.98
C ASP A 420 -23.70 2.32 13.91
N TYR A 421 -22.63 2.24 14.70
CA TYR A 421 -21.81 1.03 14.80
C TYR A 421 -22.59 -0.07 15.54
N ARG A 422 -22.57 -1.30 15.02
CA ARG A 422 -23.32 -2.40 15.63
C ARG A 422 -22.87 -2.71 17.06
N PHE A 423 -23.80 -2.69 18.01
CA PHE A 423 -23.56 -2.94 19.43
C PHE A 423 -22.85 -4.27 19.71
N ASP A 424 -23.25 -5.38 19.08
CA ASP A 424 -22.57 -6.68 19.24
C ASP A 424 -21.12 -6.67 18.74
N VAL A 425 -20.82 -5.88 17.73
CA VAL A 425 -19.49 -5.80 17.13
C VAL A 425 -18.56 -4.92 17.97
N ILE A 426 -19.08 -3.85 18.55
CA ILE A 426 -18.39 -3.05 19.58
C ILE A 426 -18.00 -3.95 20.77
N CYS A 427 -18.93 -4.78 21.25
CA CYS A 427 -18.67 -5.73 22.34
C CYS A 427 -17.55 -6.73 22.04
N LEU A 428 -17.43 -7.19 20.79
CA LEU A 428 -16.36 -8.08 20.33
C LEU A 428 -15.00 -7.36 20.33
N LEU A 429 -14.95 -6.11 19.86
CA LEU A 429 -13.73 -5.31 19.87
C LEU A 429 -13.22 -5.01 21.28
N MET A 430 -14.12 -4.84 22.26
CA MET A 430 -13.76 -4.66 23.67
C MET A 430 -13.00 -5.86 24.26
N GLN A 431 -13.14 -7.06 23.71
CA GLN A 431 -12.39 -8.24 24.18
C GLN A 431 -10.90 -8.16 23.88
N TYR A 432 -10.51 -7.37 22.88
CA TYR A 432 -9.12 -7.18 22.50
C TYR A 432 -8.43 -6.09 23.32
N PHE A 433 -9.19 -5.27 24.06
CA PHE A 433 -8.72 -4.25 25.00
C PHE A 433 -9.26 -4.42 26.44
N PRO A 434 -9.15 -5.60 27.05
CA PRO A 434 -9.78 -5.87 28.36
C PRO A 434 -9.11 -5.08 29.50
N ASN A 435 -7.88 -4.61 29.27
CA ASN A 435 -7.02 -4.05 30.31
C ASN A 435 -6.76 -2.55 30.15
N ASP A 436 -7.09 -1.84 29.07
CA ASP A 436 -6.93 -0.37 29.06
C ASP A 436 -7.80 0.31 28.01
N MET A 437 -8.94 0.83 28.44
CA MET A 437 -9.82 1.62 27.57
C MET A 437 -9.21 2.98 27.19
N ARG A 438 -8.13 3.44 27.84
CA ARG A 438 -7.38 4.64 27.42
C ARG A 438 -6.56 4.39 26.16
N GLY A 439 -6.10 3.15 25.95
CA GLY A 439 -5.45 2.68 24.73
C GLY A 439 -6.42 2.30 23.61
N ALA A 440 -7.73 2.24 23.88
CA ALA A 440 -8.72 2.00 22.85
C ALA A 440 -8.79 3.18 21.88
N PRO A 441 -8.81 2.95 20.55
CA PRO A 441 -8.91 4.00 19.55
C PRO A 441 -10.13 4.91 19.79
N GLN A 442 -10.00 6.20 19.46
CA GLN A 442 -10.95 7.25 19.84
C GLN A 442 -12.38 6.98 19.33
N TRP A 443 -12.52 6.34 18.17
CA TRP A 443 -13.82 5.97 17.61
C TRP A 443 -14.52 4.88 18.45
N GLN A 444 -13.79 3.90 19.00
CA GLN A 444 -14.35 2.91 19.92
C GLN A 444 -14.84 3.58 21.19
N ARG A 445 -14.09 4.55 21.73
CA ARG A 445 -14.50 5.34 22.90
C ARG A 445 -15.73 6.22 22.62
N LYS A 446 -15.81 6.87 21.44
CA LYS A 446 -16.98 7.66 21.01
C LYS A 446 -18.22 6.80 20.79
N ALA A 447 -18.08 5.66 20.11
CA ALA A 447 -19.16 4.70 19.90
C ALA A 447 -19.67 4.17 21.24
N LEU A 448 -18.76 3.79 22.13
CA LEU A 448 -19.12 3.34 23.47
C LEU A 448 -19.84 4.41 24.28
N HIS A 449 -19.37 5.65 24.31
CA HIS A 449 -20.07 6.74 25.01
C HIS A 449 -21.53 6.93 24.58
N ARG A 450 -21.87 6.56 23.34
CA ARG A 450 -23.23 6.65 22.78
C ARG A 450 -24.14 5.48 23.19
N TYR A 451 -23.64 4.24 23.21
CA TYR A 451 -24.44 3.05 23.59
C TYR A 451 -24.34 2.67 25.08
N LEU A 452 -23.24 3.05 25.72
CA LEU A 452 -22.86 2.76 27.10
C LEU A 452 -22.12 4.00 27.63
N PRO A 453 -22.80 5.01 28.18
CA PRO A 453 -22.11 6.18 28.72
C PRO A 453 -21.09 5.74 29.77
N ILE A 454 -19.81 5.70 29.39
CA ILE A 454 -18.71 5.33 30.27
C ILE A 454 -18.54 6.50 31.23
N THR A 455 -19.27 6.48 32.33
CA THR A 455 -19.00 7.36 33.47
C THR A 455 -17.82 6.78 34.26
N PRO A 456 -17.15 7.59 35.11
CA PRO A 456 -16.11 7.12 36.02
C PRO A 456 -16.56 6.05 37.04
N ARG A 457 -17.81 5.59 36.97
CA ARG A 457 -18.42 4.59 37.86
C ARG A 457 -19.11 3.50 37.06
N PHE A 458 -18.34 2.78 36.24
CA PHE A 458 -18.81 1.58 35.55
C PHE A 458 -19.37 0.51 36.52
N THR A 459 -18.92 0.52 37.78
CA THR A 459 -19.46 -0.27 38.90
C THR A 459 -20.91 0.10 39.27
N GLU A 460 -21.25 1.39 39.40
CA GLU A 460 -22.64 1.84 39.67
C GLU A 460 -23.60 1.48 38.51
N TYR A 461 -23.09 1.41 37.29
CA TYR A 461 -23.88 1.05 36.10
C TYR A 461 -24.32 -0.43 36.12
N ASN A 462 -23.48 -1.30 36.67
CA ASN A 462 -23.72 -2.74 36.79
C ASN A 462 -24.57 -3.08 38.03
N GLU A 463 -24.33 -2.40 39.16
CA GLU A 463 -25.05 -2.59 40.42
C GLU A 463 -26.53 -2.17 40.35
N ASN A 464 -26.86 -1.16 39.54
CA ASN A 464 -28.23 -0.63 39.40
C ASN A 464 -29.08 -1.34 38.32
N GLY A 465 -28.63 -2.45 37.74
CA GLY A 465 -29.40 -3.24 36.77
C GLY A 465 -29.60 -2.60 35.39
N PHE A 466 -28.93 -1.46 35.11
CA PHE A 466 -28.95 -0.81 33.79
C PHE A 466 -28.25 -1.67 32.71
N PHE A 467 -27.34 -2.56 33.11
CA PHE A 467 -26.75 -3.59 32.26
C PHE A 467 -27.81 -4.53 31.65
N ASP A 468 -28.68 -5.09 32.50
CA ASP A 468 -29.77 -5.96 32.04
C ASP A 468 -30.85 -5.17 31.27
N ALA A 469 -31.01 -3.87 31.55
CA ALA A 469 -31.89 -2.99 30.77
C ALA A 469 -31.34 -2.70 29.36
N ALA A 470 -30.04 -2.47 29.21
CA ALA A 470 -29.38 -2.29 27.91
C ALA A 470 -29.40 -3.59 27.07
N LEU A 471 -29.16 -4.75 27.69
CA LEU A 471 -29.31 -6.05 27.04
C LEU A 471 -30.75 -6.32 26.60
N LYS A 472 -31.75 -5.86 27.37
CA LYS A 472 -33.18 -5.96 26.98
C LYS A 472 -33.55 -5.04 25.82
N GLN A 473 -32.95 -3.84 25.72
CA GLN A 473 -33.14 -2.94 24.59
C GLN A 473 -32.54 -3.49 23.29
N HIS A 474 -31.51 -4.34 23.40
CA HIS A 474 -30.87 -5.02 22.27
C HIS A 474 -31.12 -6.54 22.32
N SER A 475 -32.39 -6.94 22.28
CA SER A 475 -32.81 -8.35 22.39
C SER A 475 -32.38 -9.26 21.22
N GLY A 476 -31.90 -8.67 20.12
CA GLY A 476 -31.41 -9.39 18.94
C GLY A 476 -29.94 -9.84 19.01
N LEU A 477 -29.26 -9.64 20.14
CA LEU A 477 -27.85 -10.01 20.31
C LEU A 477 -27.68 -11.54 20.35
N LEU A 478 -26.65 -12.04 19.66
CA LEU A 478 -26.24 -13.44 19.75
C LEU A 478 -25.80 -13.79 21.18
N THR A 479 -26.13 -14.98 21.65
CA THR A 479 -25.76 -15.48 23.00
C THR A 479 -24.25 -15.41 23.27
N SER A 480 -23.44 -15.61 22.22
CA SER A 480 -22.00 -15.41 22.25
C SER A 480 -21.63 -13.96 22.58
N SER A 481 -22.22 -12.98 21.91
CA SER A 481 -22.00 -11.54 22.14
C SER A 481 -22.39 -11.12 23.56
N VAL A 482 -23.49 -11.66 24.11
CA VAL A 482 -23.91 -11.39 25.51
C VAL A 482 -22.89 -11.93 26.51
N THR A 483 -22.37 -13.14 26.27
CA THR A 483 -21.37 -13.78 27.13
C THR A 483 -20.02 -13.06 27.06
N ILE A 484 -19.65 -12.63 25.86
CA ILE A 484 -18.45 -11.84 25.56
C ILE A 484 -18.50 -10.48 26.29
N PHE A 485 -19.64 -9.81 26.23
CA PHE A 485 -19.84 -8.52 26.88
C PHE A 485 -19.79 -8.61 28.41
N ARG A 486 -20.39 -9.66 29.00
CA ARG A 486 -20.26 -9.95 30.44
C ARG A 486 -18.80 -10.09 30.87
N ARG A 487 -17.96 -10.76 30.06
CA ARG A 487 -16.53 -10.95 30.35
C ARG A 487 -15.73 -9.66 30.29
N ALA A 488 -15.97 -8.81 29.28
CA ALA A 488 -15.30 -7.51 29.16
C ALA A 488 -15.68 -6.57 30.31
N ALA A 489 -16.97 -6.53 30.67
CA ALA A 489 -17.46 -5.76 31.82
C ALA A 489 -16.81 -6.21 33.13
N GLN A 490 -16.69 -7.53 33.36
CA GLN A 490 -16.00 -8.09 34.53
C GLN A 490 -14.51 -7.71 34.56
N ALA A 491 -13.80 -7.77 33.43
CA ALA A 491 -12.38 -7.40 33.35
C ALA A 491 -12.13 -5.92 33.66
N VAL A 492 -12.97 -5.03 33.12
CA VAL A 492 -12.93 -3.58 33.39
C VAL A 492 -13.24 -3.30 34.87
N SER A 493 -14.22 -3.97 35.47
CA SER A 493 -14.52 -3.84 36.90
C SER A 493 -13.35 -4.29 37.79
N ILE A 494 -12.69 -5.40 37.46
CA ILE A 494 -11.51 -5.89 38.20
C ILE A 494 -10.35 -4.90 38.09
N LYS A 495 -10.11 -4.32 36.90
CA LYS A 495 -9.03 -3.35 36.73
C LYS A 495 -9.30 -2.02 37.42
N ILE A 496 -10.52 -1.51 37.38
CA ILE A 496 -10.89 -0.28 38.12
C ILE A 496 -10.73 -0.49 39.63
N PHE A 497 -11.07 -1.68 40.14
CA PHE A 497 -10.83 -2.05 41.53
C PHE A 497 -9.32 -1.98 41.88
N LEU A 498 -8.45 -2.47 40.99
CA LEU A 498 -7.00 -2.45 41.17
C LEU A 498 -6.35 -1.06 40.97
N ASP A 499 -6.85 -0.24 40.03
CA ASP A 499 -6.30 1.07 39.67
C ASP A 499 -6.80 2.21 40.60
N SER A 500 -7.81 1.98 41.44
CA SER A 500 -8.39 2.99 42.32
C SER A 500 -7.52 3.29 43.56
N GLU A 501 -6.39 3.96 43.37
CA GLU A 501 -5.56 4.46 44.49
C GLU A 501 -6.29 5.47 45.41
N THR A 502 -7.42 6.03 44.99
CA THR A 502 -8.03 7.21 45.63
C THR A 502 -9.40 7.02 46.29
N ALA A 503 -9.97 5.82 46.41
CA ALA A 503 -11.38 5.69 46.85
C ALA A 503 -11.71 4.72 48.01
N LEU A 504 -10.82 3.83 48.45
CA LEU A 504 -11.17 2.85 49.49
C LEU A 504 -10.24 2.95 50.72
N GLY A 505 -10.86 2.96 51.90
CA GLY A 505 -10.20 3.14 53.19
C GLY A 505 -9.42 1.91 53.66
N PRO A 506 -8.55 2.05 54.69
CA PRO A 506 -7.61 1.02 55.12
C PRO A 506 -8.19 -0.36 55.54
N PRO A 507 -9.42 -0.50 56.10
CA PRO A 507 -9.94 -1.83 56.45
C PRO A 507 -10.50 -2.62 55.27
N GLU A 508 -10.71 -1.99 54.10
CA GLU A 508 -11.21 -2.65 52.87
C GLU A 508 -10.05 -3.05 51.93
N ARG A 509 -8.81 -2.75 52.31
CA ARG A 509 -7.58 -3.26 51.69
C ARG A 509 -7.11 -4.58 52.32
N ASP A 510 -7.97 -5.23 53.09
CA ASP A 510 -7.63 -6.46 53.81
C ASP A 510 -7.63 -7.67 52.86
N HIS A 511 -6.71 -8.59 53.14
CA HIS A 511 -6.46 -9.87 52.48
C HIS A 511 -7.74 -10.64 52.10
N ASN A 512 -8.82 -10.45 52.88
CA ASN A 512 -10.14 -11.01 52.67
C ASN A 512 -10.84 -10.53 51.38
N GLY A 513 -10.69 -9.27 50.95
CA GLY A 513 -11.32 -8.76 49.73
C GLY A 513 -10.68 -9.31 48.45
N ILE A 514 -9.36 -9.50 48.47
CA ILE A 514 -8.62 -10.16 47.38
C ILE A 514 -8.98 -11.66 47.34
N LEU A 515 -9.09 -12.31 48.50
CA LEU A 515 -9.54 -13.69 48.60
C LEU A 515 -11.00 -13.85 48.12
N GLU A 516 -11.90 -12.94 48.47
CA GLU A 516 -13.31 -12.99 48.09
C GLU A 516 -13.48 -12.78 46.58
N ALA A 517 -12.72 -11.86 45.97
CA ALA A 517 -12.68 -11.67 44.52
C ALA A 517 -12.16 -12.92 43.77
N LEU A 518 -11.08 -13.53 44.26
CA LEU A 518 -10.54 -14.79 43.70
C LEU A 518 -11.47 -15.99 43.95
N THR A 519 -12.20 -15.99 45.08
CA THR A 519 -13.18 -17.03 45.43
C THR A 519 -14.46 -16.91 44.61
N LEU A 520 -14.94 -15.69 44.36
CA LEU A 520 -16.04 -15.39 43.43
C LEU A 520 -15.66 -15.77 41.99
N GLN A 521 -14.41 -15.50 41.58
CA GLN A 521 -13.87 -15.94 40.28
C GLN A 521 -13.80 -17.47 40.17
N ARG A 522 -13.45 -18.17 41.25
CA ARG A 522 -13.44 -19.65 41.30
C ARG A 522 -14.85 -20.24 41.36
N ALA A 523 -15.79 -19.63 42.08
CA ALA A 523 -17.19 -20.04 42.16
C ALA A 523 -17.93 -19.85 40.83
N GLN A 524 -17.50 -18.88 40.01
CA GLN A 524 -18.02 -18.65 38.65
C GLN A 524 -17.19 -19.34 37.55
N SER A 525 -16.18 -20.14 37.89
CA SER A 525 -15.34 -20.80 36.89
C SER A 525 -16.12 -21.85 36.09
N LEU A 526 -16.34 -21.57 34.80
CA LEU A 526 -16.53 -22.61 33.79
C LEU A 526 -15.17 -23.31 33.57
N PRO A 527 -15.12 -24.65 33.47
CA PRO A 527 -13.87 -25.39 33.44
C PRO A 527 -13.03 -25.04 32.20
N GLY A 528 -11.72 -24.82 32.38
CA GLY A 528 -10.75 -24.94 31.28
C GLY A 528 -9.88 -23.72 30.93
N VAL A 529 -9.94 -22.61 31.65
CA VAL A 529 -9.03 -21.47 31.40
C VAL A 529 -7.99 -21.35 32.51
N PRO A 530 -6.70 -21.64 32.25
CA PRO A 530 -5.65 -21.46 33.25
C PRO A 530 -5.41 -19.97 33.50
N ILE A 531 -5.26 -19.62 34.78
CA ILE A 531 -4.89 -18.27 35.19
C ILE A 531 -3.49 -17.97 34.63
N PRO A 532 -3.28 -16.84 33.92
CA PRO A 532 -1.98 -16.51 33.34
C PRO A 532 -0.88 -16.47 34.41
N ARG A 533 0.25 -17.12 34.14
CA ARG A 533 1.36 -17.23 35.10
C ARG A 533 1.89 -15.87 35.55
N ASP A 534 1.88 -14.89 34.66
CA ASP A 534 2.37 -13.53 34.94
C ASP A 534 1.45 -12.80 35.93
N PHE A 535 0.13 -13.01 35.83
CA PHE A 535 -0.84 -12.50 36.80
C PHE A 535 -0.62 -13.09 38.20
N VAL A 536 -0.28 -14.39 38.28
CA VAL A 536 0.07 -15.04 39.55
C VAL A 536 1.37 -14.46 40.12
N ILE A 537 2.37 -14.21 39.27
CA ILE A 537 3.66 -13.62 39.68
C ILE A 537 3.47 -12.19 40.20
N ASP A 538 2.61 -11.39 39.58
CA ASP A 538 2.32 -10.02 39.99
C ASP A 538 1.59 -9.97 41.33
N VAL A 539 0.59 -10.84 41.53
CA VAL A 539 -0.13 -10.96 42.81
C VAL A 539 0.81 -11.43 43.93
N LEU A 540 1.70 -12.40 43.65
CA LEU A 540 2.70 -12.88 44.62
C LEU A 540 3.74 -11.81 44.95
N SER A 541 4.16 -11.01 43.97
CA SER A 541 5.10 -9.90 44.18
C SER A 541 4.48 -8.79 45.04
N LEU A 542 3.19 -8.51 44.83
CA LEU A 542 2.43 -7.55 45.62
C LEU A 542 2.29 -8.02 47.08
N LEU A 543 1.92 -9.28 47.30
CA LEU A 543 1.81 -9.87 48.64
C LEU A 543 3.17 -9.90 49.36
N GLY A 544 4.25 -10.26 48.66
CA GLY A 544 5.62 -10.24 49.21
C GLY A 544 6.17 -8.83 49.47
N SER A 545 5.60 -7.79 48.84
CA SER A 545 5.93 -6.39 49.14
C SER A 545 5.22 -5.91 50.42
N GLN A 546 3.97 -6.34 50.64
CA GLN A 546 3.21 -6.04 51.86
C GLN A 546 3.76 -6.78 53.09
N GLU A 547 4.22 -8.03 52.93
CA GLU A 547 4.86 -8.80 54.01
C GLU A 547 6.14 -8.11 54.50
N ARG A 548 6.95 -7.57 53.57
CA ARG A 548 8.15 -6.76 53.87
C ARG A 548 7.81 -5.41 54.51
N GLY A 549 6.64 -4.84 54.19
CA GLY A 549 6.12 -3.62 54.80
C GLY A 549 5.67 -3.84 56.25
N MET A 550 4.90 -4.91 56.52
CA MET A 550 4.40 -5.24 57.86
C MET A 550 5.51 -5.73 58.81
N ALA A 551 6.48 -6.51 58.31
CA ALA A 551 7.64 -6.95 59.10
C ALA A 551 8.55 -5.78 59.55
N ARG A 552 8.49 -4.63 58.86
CA ARG A 552 9.20 -3.40 59.25
C ARG A 552 8.45 -2.55 60.28
N GLN A 553 7.16 -2.82 60.51
CA GLN A 553 6.29 -1.99 61.34
C GLN A 553 5.83 -2.66 62.65
N SER A 554 6.05 -3.97 62.85
CA SER A 554 5.67 -4.67 64.09
C SER A 554 6.85 -4.76 65.09
N PRO A 555 6.69 -4.35 66.37
CA PRO A 555 7.70 -4.53 67.42
C PRO A 555 7.74 -5.94 68.03
N ASP A 556 6.76 -6.79 67.72
CA ASP A 556 6.59 -8.10 68.37
C ASP A 556 7.01 -9.26 67.44
N LYS A 557 7.94 -10.09 67.91
CA LYS A 557 8.59 -11.16 67.11
C LYS A 557 7.71 -12.42 66.93
N THR A 558 6.49 -12.43 67.45
CA THR A 558 5.62 -13.61 67.49
C THR A 558 4.57 -13.65 66.36
N THR A 559 4.26 -12.51 65.73
CA THR A 559 3.34 -12.40 64.59
C THR A 559 3.85 -12.98 63.25
N PRO A 560 5.17 -12.98 62.94
CA PRO A 560 5.66 -13.52 61.66
C PRO A 560 5.47 -15.04 61.50
N ASP A 561 5.48 -15.81 62.59
CA ASP A 561 5.46 -17.29 62.51
C ASP A 561 4.07 -17.86 62.27
N ALA A 562 3.01 -17.27 62.84
CA ALA A 562 1.63 -17.65 62.52
C ALA A 562 1.29 -17.31 61.06
N PHE A 563 1.71 -16.13 60.59
CA PHE A 563 1.47 -15.66 59.23
C PHE A 563 2.24 -16.51 58.20
N ARG A 564 3.52 -16.84 58.45
CA ARG A 564 4.30 -17.78 57.62
C ARG A 564 3.68 -19.17 57.55
N THR A 565 3.10 -19.64 58.64
CA THR A 565 2.47 -20.98 58.69
C THR A 565 1.18 -20.99 57.86
N THR A 566 0.35 -19.95 57.95
CA THR A 566 -0.87 -19.82 57.11
C THR A 566 -0.53 -19.59 55.64
N PHE A 567 0.49 -18.78 55.36
CA PHE A 567 0.97 -18.50 53.99
C PHE A 567 1.57 -19.75 53.35
N SER A 568 2.39 -20.53 54.07
CA SER A 568 2.97 -21.80 53.61
C SER A 568 1.91 -22.90 53.37
N GLN A 569 0.90 -22.99 54.23
CA GLN A 569 -0.21 -23.94 54.06
C GLN A 569 -1.09 -23.62 52.84
N GLN A 570 -1.25 -22.33 52.49
CA GLN A 570 -2.02 -21.92 51.31
C GLN A 570 -1.19 -21.94 50.02
N TYR A 571 0.12 -21.69 50.09
CA TYR A 571 1.06 -21.83 48.96
C TYR A 571 1.17 -23.28 48.47
N THR A 572 0.96 -24.26 49.37
CA THR A 572 0.95 -25.69 49.01
C THR A 572 -0.39 -26.14 48.36
N LYS A 573 -1.43 -25.29 48.39
CA LYS A 573 -2.78 -25.56 47.84
C LYS A 573 -3.05 -24.89 46.49
N ILE A 574 -2.29 -23.84 46.15
CA ILE A 574 -2.19 -23.26 44.80
C ILE A 574 -1.20 -24.12 44.02
#